data_AF-A0A143XJT8-F1
#
_entry.id   AF-A0A143XJT8-F1
#
_cell.length_a   1.000
_cell.length_b   1.000
_cell.length_c   1.000
_cell.angle_alpha   90.00
_cell.angle_beta   90.00
_cell.angle_gamma   90.00
#
_symmetry.space_group_name_H-M   'P 1'
#
loop_
_entity.id
_entity.type
_entity.pdbx_description
1 polymer ?
#
loop_
_entity_poly.entity_id
_entity_poly.type
_entity_poly.pdbx_seq_one_letter_code
_entity_poly.pdbx_strand_id
1 'polypeptide(L)'
;MECAFDIRHCSRIYLGAVPEILPQVLPAGRVVVVSDTEADRLHGGLPAACETVLIGRGERIKTLSTVENIHRRLIAAGADRKTFILGVGGGIVTDIAGFAASTYMRGVPFGFVPTTLLGQVDAAVGGKNGVNIDGYKNMAGTFAQPQFVVCDPALLRTLPDREFRAGLAEAVKAGIIADEELFAAIEEADFGELRSDQALLRRVVGRAVGVKVAVVARDEREAGERRKLNLGHTLAHAIERTSGRMNHGEAVAVGTVLMARAAVRLGMLAETECRRIAGALGRLGFRLTPPVSMDRMLEAVAADKKREGGTLHVVLPTGIGSCTVCDMPLGEFRALMGAVGAGAAHEGAEREDCVRGLPADVRAEAVAGDAAQQDASMPVGAEARPAAVSVSDSGRSDGSVAVIAADSAACASDRGIYVPGGATLCGAVRAVLGSAVGAEARPAAVSDFRCGPSDACGRENPVPDPIVRPLRKGEEPLLTEFLYEAIWRGAGQPPVPRTVLQQPALWRYVAGFGSRPDDRCLVAEAGGCVVGAVWVRCIRGFGHIADGVPECVLAVYDGYRGRGIGTALLRGMLRRLRCERYDRISLSVQKANPAVNLYRREGFSVVAETDEEYVMVCPLR
;
A
#
# COMPACT_ATOMS: atom_id res chain seq x y z
N MET A 1 -17.48 -25.96 -1.27
CA MET A 1 -16.42 -25.60 -2.24
C MET A 1 -15.29 -24.91 -1.50
N GLU A 2 -14.05 -25.17 -1.88
CA GLU A 2 -12.86 -24.49 -1.37
C GLU A 2 -12.54 -23.25 -2.23
N CYS A 3 -12.03 -22.18 -1.62
CA CYS A 3 -11.57 -20.99 -2.33
C CYS A 3 -10.07 -21.07 -2.61
N ALA A 4 -9.63 -20.54 -3.75
CA ALA A 4 -8.21 -20.51 -4.11
C ALA A 4 -7.40 -19.59 -3.19
N PHE A 5 -8.03 -18.52 -2.70
CA PHE A 5 -7.46 -17.61 -1.71
C PHE A 5 -8.51 -17.11 -0.75
N ASP A 6 -8.08 -16.68 0.44
CA ASP A 6 -8.91 -16.00 1.43
C ASP A 6 -8.16 -14.76 1.96
N ILE A 7 -8.81 -13.60 1.94
CA ILE A 7 -8.31 -12.37 2.57
C ILE A 7 -9.01 -12.25 3.92
N ARG A 8 -8.26 -12.51 5.01
CA ARG A 8 -8.65 -12.21 6.41
C ARG A 8 -10.04 -12.74 6.82
N HIS A 9 -10.50 -13.83 6.22
CA HIS A 9 -11.83 -14.44 6.39
C HIS A 9 -13.01 -13.53 6.01
N CYS A 10 -12.75 -12.45 5.26
CA CYS A 10 -13.77 -11.51 4.80
C CYS A 10 -13.92 -11.45 3.27
N SER A 11 -12.96 -11.95 2.48
CA SER A 11 -13.07 -12.09 1.02
C SER A 11 -12.52 -13.41 0.52
N ARG A 12 -13.38 -14.25 -0.06
CA ARG A 12 -12.99 -15.55 -0.65
C ARG A 12 -12.85 -15.44 -2.16
N ILE A 13 -11.68 -15.75 -2.70
CA ILE A 13 -11.42 -15.68 -4.14
C ILE A 13 -11.44 -17.08 -4.75
N TYR A 14 -12.19 -17.24 -5.81
CA TYR A 14 -12.35 -18.49 -6.54
C TYR A 14 -11.78 -18.36 -7.96
N LEU A 15 -11.11 -19.42 -8.42
CA LEU A 15 -10.53 -19.52 -9.77
C LEU A 15 -11.22 -20.67 -10.52
N GLY A 16 -12.13 -20.38 -11.45
CA GLY A 16 -12.88 -21.39 -12.20
C GLY A 16 -14.18 -20.87 -12.79
N ALA A 17 -14.97 -21.77 -13.38
CA ALA A 17 -16.11 -21.41 -14.22
C ALA A 17 -17.27 -20.76 -13.44
N VAL A 18 -17.72 -19.57 -13.87
CA VAL A 18 -18.84 -18.86 -13.19
C VAL A 18 -20.11 -19.72 -13.03
N PRO A 19 -20.58 -20.50 -14.03
CA PRO A 19 -21.77 -21.35 -13.87
C PRO A 19 -21.67 -22.39 -12.75
N GLU A 20 -20.47 -22.88 -12.45
CA GLU A 20 -20.25 -23.88 -11.40
C GLU A 20 -20.15 -23.24 -10.01
N ILE A 21 -19.51 -22.07 -9.94
CA ILE A 21 -19.12 -21.43 -8.68
C ILE A 21 -20.21 -20.49 -8.17
N LEU A 22 -20.77 -19.63 -9.02
CA LEU A 22 -21.67 -18.55 -8.62
C LEU A 22 -22.92 -19.06 -7.86
N PRO A 23 -23.60 -20.15 -8.27
CA PRO A 23 -24.74 -20.69 -7.52
C PRO A 23 -24.40 -21.24 -6.13
N GLN A 24 -23.12 -21.55 -5.86
CA GLN A 24 -22.67 -22.05 -4.55
C GLN A 24 -22.22 -20.94 -3.58
N VAL A 25 -21.97 -19.72 -4.08
CA VAL A 25 -21.41 -18.60 -3.29
C VAL A 25 -22.37 -17.42 -3.11
N LEU A 26 -23.40 -17.31 -3.96
CA LEU A 26 -24.49 -16.34 -3.76
C LEU A 26 -25.29 -16.68 -2.47
N PRO A 27 -25.69 -15.69 -1.68
CA PRO A 27 -26.55 -15.91 -0.52
C PRO A 27 -28.00 -16.19 -0.92
N ALA A 28 -28.73 -16.93 -0.09
CA ALA A 28 -30.17 -17.06 -0.22
C ALA A 28 -30.85 -15.71 0.10
N GLY A 29 -31.63 -15.18 -0.84
CA GLY A 29 -32.32 -13.90 -0.70
C GLY A 29 -32.39 -13.14 -2.02
N ARG A 30 -32.53 -11.81 -1.93
CA ARG A 30 -32.52 -10.93 -3.11
C ARG A 30 -31.09 -10.63 -3.55
N VAL A 31 -30.79 -10.91 -4.82
CA VAL A 31 -29.56 -10.52 -5.50
C VAL A 31 -29.90 -9.48 -6.56
N VAL A 32 -29.18 -8.36 -6.58
CA VAL A 32 -29.24 -7.34 -7.63
C VAL A 32 -27.88 -7.26 -8.31
N VAL A 33 -27.86 -7.44 -9.62
CA VAL A 33 -26.67 -7.34 -10.46
C VAL A 33 -26.42 -5.88 -10.81
N VAL A 34 -25.18 -5.43 -10.75
CA VAL A 34 -24.72 -4.18 -11.35
C VAL A 34 -23.74 -4.54 -12.47
N SER A 35 -24.08 -4.17 -13.71
CA SER A 35 -23.33 -4.54 -14.91
C SER A 35 -23.26 -3.38 -15.90
N ASP A 36 -22.20 -3.32 -16.70
CA ASP A 36 -22.21 -2.48 -17.90
C ASP A 36 -22.95 -3.17 -19.06
N THR A 37 -23.40 -2.40 -20.06
CA THR A 37 -24.25 -2.89 -21.15
C THR A 37 -23.57 -3.89 -22.10
N GLU A 38 -22.25 -4.03 -22.10
CA GLU A 38 -21.54 -5.02 -22.91
C GLU A 38 -21.24 -6.29 -22.11
N ALA A 39 -20.87 -6.14 -20.84
CA ALA A 39 -20.77 -7.27 -19.91
C ALA A 39 -22.12 -8.01 -19.78
N ASP A 40 -23.23 -7.28 -19.71
CA ASP A 40 -24.57 -7.88 -19.67
C ASP A 40 -24.95 -8.56 -21.00
N ARG A 41 -24.68 -7.91 -22.15
CA ARG A 41 -24.92 -8.47 -23.49
C ARG A 41 -24.18 -9.80 -23.73
N LEU A 42 -23.01 -9.98 -23.12
CA LEU A 42 -22.17 -11.18 -23.26
C LEU A 42 -22.38 -12.22 -22.14
N HIS A 43 -22.75 -11.78 -20.94
CA HIS A 43 -22.66 -12.59 -19.72
C HIS A 43 -23.85 -12.46 -18.75
N GLY A 44 -24.88 -11.66 -19.06
CA GLY A 44 -26.05 -11.43 -18.22
C GLY A 44 -26.90 -12.69 -17.94
N GLY A 45 -26.75 -13.73 -18.77
CA GLY A 45 -27.34 -15.06 -18.54
C GLY A 45 -26.63 -15.89 -17.46
N LEU A 46 -25.45 -15.49 -16.96
CA LEU A 46 -24.72 -16.20 -15.90
C LEU A 46 -25.35 -16.02 -14.50
N PRO A 47 -25.70 -14.79 -14.04
CA PRO A 47 -26.49 -14.60 -12.82
C PRO A 47 -27.98 -14.88 -13.08
N ALA A 48 -28.35 -16.16 -13.15
CA ALA A 48 -29.69 -16.62 -13.50
C ALA A 48 -30.82 -15.88 -12.75
N ALA A 49 -31.74 -15.29 -13.52
CA ALA A 49 -32.97 -14.63 -13.06
C ALA A 49 -32.81 -13.53 -11.98
N CYS A 50 -31.63 -12.91 -11.86
CA CYS A 50 -31.41 -11.77 -10.97
C CYS A 50 -31.94 -10.45 -11.58
N GLU A 51 -32.23 -9.46 -10.74
CA GLU A 51 -32.57 -8.11 -11.21
C GLU A 51 -31.29 -7.36 -11.61
N THR A 52 -31.21 -6.84 -12.85
CA THR A 52 -30.00 -6.15 -13.34
C THR A 52 -30.16 -4.63 -13.43
N VAL A 53 -29.30 -3.92 -12.71
CA VAL A 53 -29.05 -2.49 -12.84
C VAL A 53 -27.94 -2.27 -13.87
N LEU A 54 -28.33 -1.87 -15.09
CA LEU A 54 -27.38 -1.51 -16.14
C LEU A 54 -26.82 -0.09 -15.95
N ILE A 55 -25.50 0.01 -16.02
CA ILE A 55 -24.75 1.27 -16.09
C ILE A 55 -24.06 1.41 -17.46
N GLY A 56 -23.61 2.63 -17.78
CA GLY A 56 -22.90 2.89 -19.04
C GLY A 56 -21.46 2.34 -19.05
N ARG A 57 -20.76 2.52 -20.18
CA ARG A 57 -19.40 1.97 -20.39
C ARG A 57 -18.31 3.04 -20.32
N GLY A 58 -17.18 2.70 -19.71
CA GLY A 58 -15.94 3.51 -19.69
C GLY A 58 -15.90 4.62 -18.63
N GLU A 59 -14.70 5.14 -18.36
CA GLU A 59 -14.36 5.94 -17.16
C GLU A 59 -15.28 7.13 -16.88
N ARG A 60 -15.89 7.73 -17.92
CA ARG A 60 -16.84 8.86 -17.79
C ARG A 60 -18.07 8.56 -16.93
N ILE A 61 -18.41 7.28 -16.71
CA ILE A 61 -19.55 6.87 -15.88
C ILE A 61 -19.15 6.60 -14.42
N LYS A 62 -17.86 6.69 -14.09
CA LYS A 62 -17.34 6.41 -12.75
C LYS A 62 -17.55 7.60 -11.82
N THR A 63 -18.82 7.89 -11.50
CA THR A 63 -19.26 9.14 -10.87
C THR A 63 -20.26 8.92 -9.74
N LEU A 64 -20.39 9.91 -8.83
CA LEU A 64 -21.41 9.91 -7.78
C LEU A 64 -22.84 9.83 -8.34
N SER A 65 -23.13 10.44 -9.49
CA SER A 65 -24.47 10.39 -10.10
C SER A 65 -24.84 8.98 -10.59
N THR A 66 -23.86 8.17 -11.01
CA THR A 66 -24.10 6.76 -11.36
C THR A 66 -24.38 5.91 -10.12
N VAL A 67 -23.68 6.16 -9.01
CA VAL A 67 -23.97 5.54 -7.69
C VAL A 67 -25.37 5.92 -7.22
N GLU A 68 -25.75 7.19 -7.36
CA GLU A 68 -27.09 7.67 -7.05
C GLU A 68 -28.17 6.99 -7.91
N ASN A 69 -27.91 6.76 -9.21
CA ASN A 69 -28.85 6.04 -10.07
C ASN A 69 -29.06 4.59 -9.61
N ILE A 70 -27.99 3.90 -9.19
CA ILE A 70 -28.06 2.56 -8.60
C ILE A 70 -28.90 2.60 -7.31
N HIS A 71 -28.64 3.54 -6.39
CA HIS A 71 -29.41 3.69 -5.16
C HIS A 71 -30.90 3.97 -5.42
N ARG A 72 -31.23 4.87 -6.38
CA ARG A 72 -32.61 5.16 -6.77
C ARG A 72 -33.34 3.91 -7.31
N ARG A 73 -32.66 3.07 -8.11
CA ARG A 73 -33.21 1.79 -8.61
C ARG A 73 -33.41 0.78 -7.48
N LEU A 74 -32.42 0.62 -6.59
CA LEU A 74 -32.53 -0.24 -5.41
C LEU A 74 -33.72 0.16 -4.51
N ILE A 75 -33.95 1.46 -4.30
CA ILE A 75 -35.12 1.97 -3.57
C ILE A 75 -36.42 1.63 -4.31
N ALA A 76 -36.49 1.84 -5.63
CA ALA A 76 -37.68 1.54 -6.43
C ALA A 76 -38.03 0.04 -6.46
N ALA A 77 -37.02 -0.84 -6.44
CA ALA A 77 -37.19 -2.28 -6.29
C ALA A 77 -37.61 -2.71 -4.86
N GLY A 78 -37.50 -1.82 -3.87
CA GLY A 78 -37.71 -2.13 -2.45
C GLY A 78 -36.56 -2.92 -1.82
N ALA A 79 -35.32 -2.75 -2.29
CA ALA A 79 -34.14 -3.42 -1.74
C ALA A 79 -33.87 -3.01 -0.28
N ASP A 80 -33.65 -4.00 0.57
CA ASP A 80 -33.43 -3.87 2.01
C ASP A 80 -31.94 -4.06 2.42
N ARG A 81 -31.66 -4.09 3.72
CA ARG A 81 -30.29 -4.33 4.25
C ARG A 81 -29.75 -5.74 4.03
N LYS A 82 -30.58 -6.70 3.59
CA LYS A 82 -30.18 -8.08 3.29
C LYS A 82 -29.92 -8.31 1.81
N THR A 83 -30.29 -7.35 0.96
CA THR A 83 -30.11 -7.43 -0.49
C THR A 83 -28.61 -7.49 -0.83
N PHE A 84 -28.23 -8.48 -1.63
CA PHE A 84 -26.85 -8.67 -2.07
C PHE A 84 -26.60 -7.99 -3.41
N ILE A 85 -25.48 -7.28 -3.55
CA ILE A 85 -25.10 -6.64 -4.82
C ILE A 85 -24.00 -7.45 -5.51
N LEU A 86 -24.25 -7.89 -6.73
CA LEU A 86 -23.27 -8.62 -7.56
C LEU A 86 -22.72 -7.70 -8.66
N GLY A 87 -21.46 -7.28 -8.55
CA GLY A 87 -20.80 -6.52 -9.62
C GLY A 87 -20.28 -7.46 -10.71
N VAL A 88 -20.83 -7.37 -11.93
CA VAL A 88 -20.45 -8.20 -13.09
C VAL A 88 -19.91 -7.28 -14.19
N GLY A 89 -18.60 -7.29 -14.42
CA GLY A 89 -17.98 -6.38 -15.40
C GLY A 89 -16.49 -6.15 -15.20
N GLY A 90 -15.93 -5.14 -15.85
CA GLY A 90 -14.55 -4.70 -15.62
C GLY A 90 -14.37 -3.91 -14.31
N GLY A 91 -13.13 -3.49 -14.03
CA GLY A 91 -12.79 -2.75 -12.79
C GLY A 91 -13.66 -1.52 -12.49
N ILE A 92 -14.10 -0.79 -13.53
CA ILE A 92 -15.03 0.34 -13.39
C ILE A 92 -16.37 -0.11 -12.78
N VAL A 93 -16.88 -1.28 -13.18
CA VAL A 93 -18.14 -1.83 -12.66
C VAL A 93 -17.97 -2.32 -11.23
N THR A 94 -16.87 -3.01 -10.91
CA THR A 94 -16.61 -3.49 -9.54
C THR A 94 -16.42 -2.33 -8.54
N ASP A 95 -15.67 -1.30 -8.92
CA ASP A 95 -15.44 -0.12 -8.07
C ASP A 95 -16.75 0.63 -7.76
N ILE A 96 -17.61 0.80 -8.78
CA ILE A 96 -18.93 1.45 -8.63
C ILE A 96 -19.87 0.57 -7.82
N ALA A 97 -19.98 -0.73 -8.12
CA ALA A 97 -20.87 -1.66 -7.43
C ALA A 97 -20.49 -1.82 -5.95
N GLY A 98 -19.19 -1.97 -5.66
CA GLY A 98 -18.69 -2.07 -4.28
C GLY A 98 -18.89 -0.78 -3.48
N PHE A 99 -18.72 0.39 -4.10
CA PHE A 99 -18.96 1.67 -3.42
C PHE A 99 -20.45 1.95 -3.23
N ALA A 100 -21.30 1.61 -4.21
CA ALA A 100 -22.75 1.66 -4.09
C ALA A 100 -23.24 0.73 -2.96
N ALA A 101 -22.73 -0.50 -2.87
CA ALA A 101 -23.04 -1.44 -1.79
C ALA A 101 -22.55 -0.96 -0.41
N SER A 102 -21.34 -0.40 -0.35
CA SER A 102 -20.76 0.09 0.91
C SER A 102 -21.48 1.32 1.47
N THR A 103 -22.23 2.05 0.63
CA THR A 103 -22.97 3.26 1.02
C THR A 103 -24.48 3.04 1.14
N TYR A 104 -25.07 2.13 0.36
CA TYR A 104 -26.51 1.85 0.40
C TYR A 104 -26.94 1.35 1.79
N MET A 105 -27.92 2.03 2.41
CA MET A 105 -28.35 1.80 3.80
C MET A 105 -27.24 1.80 4.88
N ARG A 106 -26.06 2.39 4.59
CA ARG A 106 -24.79 2.31 5.37
C ARG A 106 -24.05 0.97 5.28
N GLY A 107 -24.28 0.19 4.22
CA GLY A 107 -23.59 -1.07 3.94
C GLY A 107 -24.58 -2.22 3.71
N VAL A 108 -24.48 -2.84 2.54
CA VAL A 108 -25.12 -4.12 2.18
C VAL A 108 -24.06 -5.09 1.64
N PRO A 109 -24.24 -6.43 1.77
CA PRO A 109 -23.25 -7.40 1.31
C PRO A 109 -23.11 -7.40 -0.21
N PHE A 110 -21.91 -7.65 -0.71
CA PHE A 110 -21.62 -7.66 -2.15
C PHE A 110 -20.52 -8.65 -2.54
N GLY A 111 -20.44 -8.95 -3.83
CA GLY A 111 -19.45 -9.85 -4.45
C GLY A 111 -19.20 -9.48 -5.91
N PHE A 112 -18.14 -10.01 -6.51
CA PHE A 112 -17.73 -9.65 -7.88
C PHE A 112 -17.53 -10.85 -8.81
N VAL A 113 -17.89 -10.65 -10.07
CA VAL A 113 -17.53 -11.50 -11.22
C VAL A 113 -16.80 -10.63 -12.26
N PRO A 114 -15.47 -10.41 -12.09
CA PRO A 114 -14.68 -9.63 -13.03
C PRO A 114 -14.60 -10.24 -14.44
N THR A 115 -15.08 -9.50 -15.45
CA THR A 115 -15.12 -9.92 -16.87
C THR A 115 -13.90 -9.47 -17.70
N THR A 116 -13.01 -8.64 -17.13
CA THR A 116 -11.76 -8.21 -17.77
C THR A 116 -10.54 -8.76 -17.03
N LEU A 117 -9.42 -8.97 -17.73
CA LEU A 117 -8.21 -9.55 -17.11
C LEU A 117 -7.68 -8.63 -16.00
N LEU A 118 -7.68 -7.31 -16.24
CA LEU A 118 -7.36 -6.29 -15.24
C LEU A 118 -8.28 -6.37 -14.00
N GLY A 119 -9.57 -6.66 -14.21
CA GLY A 119 -10.51 -6.93 -13.11
C GLY A 119 -10.16 -8.18 -12.32
N GLN A 120 -9.74 -9.25 -12.99
CA GLN A 120 -9.42 -10.54 -12.37
C GLN A 120 -8.10 -10.52 -11.60
N VAL A 121 -7.04 -9.92 -12.14
CA VAL A 121 -5.71 -9.90 -11.49
C VAL A 121 -5.50 -8.74 -10.53
N ASP A 122 -6.18 -7.61 -10.75
CA ASP A 122 -6.04 -6.43 -9.90
C ASP A 122 -7.39 -5.91 -9.38
N ALA A 123 -8.20 -5.22 -10.19
CA ALA A 123 -9.15 -4.23 -9.66
C ALA A 123 -10.22 -4.80 -8.70
N ALA A 124 -10.78 -5.98 -8.98
CA ALA A 124 -11.81 -6.57 -8.12
C ALA A 124 -11.26 -7.07 -6.76
N VAL A 125 -9.93 -7.18 -6.61
CA VAL A 125 -9.28 -7.80 -5.45
C VAL A 125 -8.80 -6.74 -4.46
N GLY A 126 -9.21 -6.91 -3.20
CA GLY A 126 -8.73 -6.12 -2.07
C GLY A 126 -9.48 -4.83 -1.77
N GLY A 127 -10.72 -4.68 -2.28
CA GLY A 127 -11.74 -3.83 -1.66
C GLY A 127 -11.49 -2.32 -1.66
N LYS A 128 -10.73 -1.79 -2.63
CA LYS A 128 -10.69 -0.34 -2.93
C LYS A 128 -11.85 -0.03 -3.88
N ASN A 129 -12.99 0.40 -3.36
CA ASN A 129 -14.16 0.73 -4.19
C ASN A 129 -14.32 2.26 -4.25
N GLY A 130 -14.70 2.85 -5.39
CA GLY A 130 -14.86 4.31 -5.47
C GLY A 130 -15.19 4.89 -6.84
N VAL A 131 -15.33 6.22 -6.87
CA VAL A 131 -15.69 7.03 -8.03
C VAL A 131 -14.88 8.31 -8.11
N ASN A 132 -14.90 8.89 -9.31
CA ASN A 132 -14.18 10.11 -9.66
C ASN A 132 -15.04 11.35 -9.33
N ILE A 133 -14.38 12.44 -8.98
CA ILE A 133 -14.97 13.77 -8.76
C ILE A 133 -14.17 14.75 -9.62
N ASP A 134 -14.84 15.56 -10.45
CA ASP A 134 -14.24 16.66 -11.23
C ASP A 134 -12.94 16.31 -11.98
N GLY A 135 -12.87 15.08 -12.52
CA GLY A 135 -11.70 14.53 -13.22
C GLY A 135 -10.61 13.92 -12.33
N TYR A 136 -10.68 14.12 -11.01
CA TYR A 136 -9.80 13.44 -10.04
C TYR A 136 -10.26 12.00 -9.81
N LYS A 137 -9.37 11.04 -10.12
CA LYS A 137 -9.67 9.60 -10.02
C LYS A 137 -9.85 9.14 -8.58
N ASN A 138 -10.87 8.31 -8.33
CA ASN A 138 -11.11 7.57 -7.08
C ASN A 138 -11.18 8.43 -5.79
N MET A 139 -11.57 9.71 -5.87
CA MET A 139 -11.56 10.64 -4.72
C MET A 139 -12.71 10.41 -3.71
N ALA A 140 -13.84 9.83 -4.13
CA ALA A 140 -14.85 9.33 -3.20
C ALA A 140 -14.84 7.80 -3.23
N GLY A 141 -14.70 7.15 -2.08
CA GLY A 141 -14.57 5.70 -2.02
C GLY A 141 -14.56 5.13 -0.62
N THR A 142 -14.35 3.82 -0.55
CA THR A 142 -14.40 3.00 0.66
C THR A 142 -13.37 1.88 0.58
N PHE A 143 -12.69 1.60 1.70
CA PHE A 143 -12.00 0.34 1.92
C PHE A 143 -12.99 -0.68 2.50
N ALA A 144 -13.59 -1.50 1.64
CA ALA A 144 -14.58 -2.52 1.99
C ALA A 144 -14.42 -3.74 1.08
N GLN A 145 -14.28 -4.93 1.66
CA GLN A 145 -14.05 -6.16 0.90
C GLN A 145 -15.37 -6.75 0.37
N PRO A 146 -15.39 -7.28 -0.88
CA PRO A 146 -16.45 -8.14 -1.33
C PRO A 146 -16.40 -9.48 -0.59
N GLN A 147 -17.55 -10.10 -0.28
CA GLN A 147 -17.60 -11.43 0.37
C GLN A 147 -16.98 -12.54 -0.48
N PHE A 148 -17.00 -12.36 -1.81
CA PHE A 148 -16.29 -13.20 -2.76
C PHE A 148 -15.91 -12.48 -4.04
N VAL A 149 -14.90 -13.02 -4.73
CA VAL A 149 -14.56 -12.69 -6.14
C VAL A 149 -14.46 -13.99 -6.92
N VAL A 150 -15.15 -14.11 -8.06
CA VAL A 150 -15.03 -15.26 -8.97
C VAL A 150 -14.26 -14.84 -10.22
N CYS A 151 -13.00 -15.25 -10.30
CA CYS A 151 -12.13 -15.00 -11.45
C CYS A 151 -12.18 -16.20 -12.41
N ASP A 152 -12.81 -16.00 -13.56
CA ASP A 152 -13.00 -17.02 -14.59
C ASP A 152 -12.26 -16.64 -15.89
N PRO A 153 -11.11 -17.26 -16.19
CA PRO A 153 -10.37 -17.02 -17.43
C PRO A 153 -11.18 -17.29 -18.71
N ALA A 154 -12.27 -18.08 -18.67
CA ALA A 154 -13.07 -18.38 -19.85
C ALA A 154 -13.86 -17.15 -20.36
N LEU A 155 -14.22 -16.22 -19.47
CA LEU A 155 -14.88 -14.95 -19.85
C LEU A 155 -13.95 -14.05 -20.67
N LEU A 156 -12.64 -14.18 -20.48
CA LEU A 156 -11.63 -13.37 -21.16
C LEU A 156 -11.54 -13.70 -22.67
N ARG A 157 -12.16 -14.79 -23.13
CA ARG A 157 -12.21 -15.17 -24.55
C ARG A 157 -12.86 -14.08 -25.41
N THR A 158 -13.89 -13.41 -24.90
CA THR A 158 -14.62 -12.32 -25.58
C THR A 158 -14.02 -10.93 -25.33
N LEU A 159 -12.93 -10.81 -24.56
CA LEU A 159 -12.30 -9.53 -24.24
C LEU A 159 -11.48 -9.00 -25.44
N PRO A 160 -11.61 -7.73 -25.84
CA PRO A 160 -10.76 -7.14 -26.87
C PRO A 160 -9.29 -7.12 -26.46
N ASP A 161 -8.39 -7.41 -27.40
CA ASP A 161 -6.97 -7.65 -27.11
C ASP A 161 -6.26 -6.47 -26.44
N ARG A 162 -6.67 -5.22 -26.70
CA ARG A 162 -6.14 -4.02 -26.01
C ARG A 162 -6.46 -4.03 -24.50
N GLU A 163 -7.64 -4.52 -24.13
CA GLU A 163 -8.09 -4.62 -22.74
C GLU A 163 -7.59 -5.91 -22.07
N PHE A 164 -7.33 -6.96 -22.87
CA PHE A 164 -6.58 -8.13 -22.41
C PHE A 164 -5.13 -7.76 -22.07
N ARG A 165 -4.43 -7.04 -22.96
CA ARG A 165 -3.10 -6.49 -22.68
C ARG A 165 -3.11 -5.60 -21.45
N ALA A 166 -4.11 -4.74 -21.27
CA ALA A 166 -4.21 -3.92 -20.07
C ALA A 166 -4.18 -4.71 -18.75
N GLY A 167 -4.74 -5.93 -18.73
CA GLY A 167 -4.61 -6.84 -17.59
C GLY A 167 -3.25 -7.56 -17.48
N LEU A 168 -2.60 -7.86 -18.61
CA LEU A 168 -1.24 -8.42 -18.61
C LEU A 168 -0.21 -7.44 -18.06
N ALA A 169 -0.38 -6.12 -18.25
CA ALA A 169 0.48 -5.11 -17.61
C ALA A 169 0.47 -5.26 -16.08
N GLU A 170 -0.71 -5.45 -15.49
CA GLU A 170 -0.87 -5.66 -14.05
C GLU A 170 -0.31 -7.02 -13.57
N ALA A 171 -0.41 -8.06 -14.40
CA ALA A 171 0.20 -9.36 -14.11
C ALA A 171 1.74 -9.31 -14.15
N VAL A 172 2.33 -8.62 -15.13
CA VAL A 172 3.78 -8.34 -15.19
C VAL A 172 4.22 -7.49 -14.00
N LYS A 173 3.46 -6.45 -13.65
CA LYS A 173 3.68 -5.60 -12.47
C LYS A 173 3.71 -6.46 -11.19
N ALA A 174 2.73 -7.35 -11.00
CA ALA A 174 2.69 -8.27 -9.87
C ALA A 174 3.92 -9.20 -9.80
N GLY A 175 4.36 -9.73 -10.95
CA GLY A 175 5.58 -10.54 -11.03
C GLY A 175 6.84 -9.77 -10.59
N ILE A 176 7.02 -8.55 -11.10
CA ILE A 176 8.14 -7.67 -10.70
C ILE A 176 8.10 -7.33 -9.21
N ILE A 177 6.91 -7.18 -8.62
CA ILE A 177 6.75 -6.82 -7.19
C ILE A 177 7.15 -7.96 -6.25
N ALA A 178 6.74 -9.20 -6.51
CA ALA A 178 6.84 -10.30 -5.54
C ALA A 178 6.84 -11.75 -6.09
N ASP A 179 6.87 -11.99 -7.41
CA ASP A 179 6.77 -13.34 -7.97
C ASP A 179 7.58 -13.49 -9.28
N GLU A 180 8.83 -13.97 -9.15
CA GLU A 180 9.69 -14.22 -10.32
C GLU A 180 9.15 -15.34 -11.23
N GLU A 181 8.45 -16.35 -10.70
CA GLU A 181 7.85 -17.41 -11.53
C GLU A 181 6.66 -16.90 -12.34
N LEU A 182 5.88 -15.95 -11.81
CA LEU A 182 4.86 -15.23 -12.58
C LEU A 182 5.50 -14.37 -13.67
N PHE A 183 6.59 -13.68 -13.37
CA PHE A 183 7.32 -12.91 -14.38
C PHE A 183 7.86 -13.82 -15.48
N ALA A 184 8.55 -14.92 -15.12
CA ALA A 184 9.05 -15.92 -16.06
C ALA A 184 7.92 -16.51 -16.92
N ALA A 185 6.78 -16.87 -16.32
CA ALA A 185 5.61 -17.40 -17.03
C ALA A 185 5.04 -16.46 -18.12
N ILE A 186 5.24 -15.14 -17.97
CA ILE A 186 4.82 -14.13 -18.95
C ILE A 186 6.00 -13.70 -19.85
N GLU A 187 7.24 -13.89 -19.39
CA GLU A 187 8.46 -13.64 -20.17
C GLU A 187 8.67 -14.71 -21.24
N GLU A 188 8.43 -15.98 -20.91
CA GLU A 188 8.61 -17.15 -21.78
C GLU A 188 7.56 -17.24 -22.89
N ALA A 189 6.31 -16.87 -22.59
CA ALA A 189 5.17 -17.02 -23.49
C ALA A 189 4.95 -15.80 -24.42
N ASP A 190 4.40 -16.05 -25.60
CA ASP A 190 3.93 -14.98 -26.50
C ASP A 190 2.48 -14.53 -26.19
N PHE A 191 2.05 -13.45 -26.86
CA PHE A 191 0.71 -12.90 -26.67
C PHE A 191 -0.41 -13.85 -27.11
N GLY A 192 -0.21 -14.62 -28.18
CA GLY A 192 -1.15 -15.61 -28.70
C GLY A 192 -1.30 -16.83 -27.79
N GLU A 193 -0.20 -17.32 -27.21
CA GLU A 193 -0.20 -18.37 -26.19
C GLU A 193 -1.01 -17.93 -24.96
N LEU A 194 -0.68 -16.77 -24.38
CA LEU A 194 -1.40 -16.20 -23.24
C LEU A 194 -2.89 -15.94 -23.55
N ARG A 195 -3.24 -15.68 -24.82
CA ARG A 195 -4.60 -15.40 -25.29
C ARG A 195 -5.44 -16.66 -25.56
N SER A 196 -4.80 -17.81 -25.76
CA SER A 196 -5.42 -19.06 -26.19
C SER A 196 -5.33 -20.18 -25.14
N ASP A 197 -4.16 -20.43 -24.54
CA ASP A 197 -3.99 -21.46 -23.51
C ASP A 197 -4.68 -21.05 -22.20
N GLN A 198 -5.77 -21.76 -21.91
CA GLN A 198 -6.58 -21.57 -20.71
C GLN A 198 -5.88 -22.07 -19.43
N ALA A 199 -4.94 -23.01 -19.53
CA ALA A 199 -4.16 -23.52 -18.39
C ALA A 199 -3.05 -22.53 -18.01
N LEU A 200 -2.26 -22.06 -18.98
CA LEU A 200 -1.31 -20.96 -18.79
C LEU A 200 -2.00 -19.70 -18.25
N LEU A 201 -3.11 -19.27 -18.86
CA LEU A 201 -3.84 -18.08 -18.41
C LEU A 201 -4.38 -18.25 -16.99
N ARG A 202 -4.87 -19.44 -16.60
CA ARG A 202 -5.28 -19.74 -15.22
C ARG A 202 -4.09 -19.72 -14.24
N ARG A 203 -2.90 -20.18 -14.66
CA ARG A 203 -1.64 -20.07 -13.87
C ARG A 203 -1.26 -18.61 -13.64
N VAL A 204 -1.27 -17.80 -14.70
CA VAL A 204 -0.95 -16.36 -14.65
C VAL A 204 -1.94 -15.59 -13.78
N VAL A 205 -3.24 -15.78 -13.97
CA VAL A 205 -4.28 -15.15 -13.14
C VAL A 205 -4.13 -15.58 -11.68
N GLY A 206 -3.96 -16.88 -11.43
CA GLY A 206 -3.82 -17.41 -10.06
C GLY A 206 -2.62 -16.82 -9.31
N ARG A 207 -1.44 -16.78 -9.93
CA ARG A 207 -0.24 -16.17 -9.32
C ARG A 207 -0.39 -14.66 -9.10
N ALA A 208 -0.90 -13.91 -10.09
CA ALA A 208 -1.07 -12.46 -9.96
C ALA A 208 -2.06 -12.09 -8.84
N VAL A 209 -3.18 -12.83 -8.74
CA VAL A 209 -4.12 -12.72 -7.62
C VAL A 209 -3.44 -13.06 -6.29
N GLY A 210 -2.64 -14.14 -6.24
CA GLY A 210 -1.90 -14.56 -5.05
C GLY A 210 -0.96 -13.47 -4.51
N VAL A 211 -0.22 -12.80 -5.39
CA VAL A 211 0.59 -11.61 -5.04
C VAL A 211 -0.28 -10.52 -4.41
N LYS A 212 -1.40 -10.16 -5.06
CA LYS A 212 -2.26 -9.09 -4.55
C LYS A 212 -2.93 -9.46 -3.22
N VAL A 213 -3.38 -10.71 -3.05
CA VAL A 213 -3.89 -11.25 -1.79
C VAL A 213 -2.84 -11.13 -0.69
N ALA A 214 -1.62 -11.62 -0.91
CA ALA A 214 -0.55 -11.62 0.09
C ALA A 214 -0.19 -10.20 0.55
N VAL A 215 -0.21 -9.22 -0.37
CA VAL A 215 0.05 -7.81 -0.05
C VAL A 215 -1.13 -7.16 0.69
N VAL A 216 -2.37 -7.39 0.26
CA VAL A 216 -3.58 -6.83 0.91
C VAL A 216 -3.83 -7.44 2.29
N ALA A 217 -3.56 -8.74 2.47
CA ALA A 217 -3.68 -9.41 3.77
C ALA A 217 -2.71 -8.84 4.81
N ARG A 218 -1.55 -8.33 4.38
CA ARG A 218 -0.58 -7.61 5.22
C ARG A 218 -1.03 -6.16 5.48
N ASP A 219 -1.31 -5.40 4.43
CA ASP A 219 -1.62 -3.96 4.52
C ASP A 219 -2.90 -3.59 3.74
N GLU A 220 -4.05 -3.90 4.31
CA GLU A 220 -5.35 -3.64 3.68
C GLU A 220 -5.61 -2.15 3.38
N ARG A 221 -5.08 -1.22 4.18
CA ARG A 221 -5.38 0.22 4.11
C ARG A 221 -4.23 1.09 3.58
N GLU A 222 -3.23 0.49 2.93
CA GLU A 222 -2.16 1.21 2.20
C GLU A 222 -1.26 2.10 3.08
N ALA A 223 -1.10 1.70 4.34
CA ALA A 223 -0.23 2.38 5.29
C ALA A 223 1.27 2.18 4.99
N GLY A 224 1.64 1.12 4.26
CA GLY A 224 3.02 0.74 3.96
C GLY A 224 3.11 -0.24 2.80
N GLU A 225 3.17 -1.55 3.09
CA GLU A 225 3.44 -2.61 2.10
C GLU A 225 2.54 -2.56 0.86
N ARG A 226 1.24 -2.21 0.98
CA ARG A 226 0.33 -2.19 -0.17
C ARG A 226 0.65 -1.09 -1.18
N ARG A 227 1.45 -0.09 -0.79
CA ARG A 227 1.97 0.92 -1.71
C ARG A 227 2.84 0.30 -2.81
N LYS A 228 3.45 -0.87 -2.59
CA LYS A 228 4.21 -1.61 -3.62
C LYS A 228 3.38 -1.93 -4.87
N LEU A 229 2.06 -2.09 -4.73
CA LEU A 229 1.15 -2.31 -5.87
C LEU A 229 1.07 -1.10 -6.82
N ASN A 230 1.55 0.08 -6.40
CA ASN A 230 1.59 1.30 -7.19
C ASN A 230 2.88 1.43 -8.03
N LEU A 231 3.61 0.31 -8.29
CA LEU A 231 4.72 0.28 -9.24
C LEU A 231 4.30 0.86 -10.60
N GLY A 232 5.08 1.82 -11.10
CA GLY A 232 4.78 2.59 -12.31
C GLY A 232 3.62 3.59 -12.21
N HIS A 233 2.71 3.46 -11.23
CA HIS A 233 1.45 4.21 -11.20
C HIS A 233 1.62 5.72 -11.06
N THR A 234 2.69 6.20 -10.39
CA THR A 234 3.03 7.62 -10.29
C THR A 234 3.14 8.30 -11.66
N LEU A 235 3.71 7.59 -12.65
CA LEU A 235 3.84 8.08 -14.02
C LEU A 235 2.67 7.66 -14.90
N ALA A 236 2.05 6.50 -14.65
CA ALA A 236 0.82 6.09 -15.34
C ALA A 236 -0.30 7.14 -15.15
N HIS A 237 -0.57 7.54 -13.91
CA HIS A 237 -1.55 8.60 -13.63
C HIS A 237 -1.17 9.95 -14.25
N ALA A 238 0.13 10.26 -14.38
CA ALA A 238 0.59 11.47 -15.06
C ALA A 238 0.33 11.42 -16.57
N ILE A 239 0.55 10.26 -17.21
CA ILE A 239 0.21 10.01 -18.62
C ILE A 239 -1.31 10.14 -18.82
N GLU A 240 -2.13 9.44 -18.04
CA GLU A 240 -3.59 9.45 -18.16
C GLU A 240 -4.20 10.85 -18.01
N ARG A 241 -3.66 11.68 -17.10
CA ARG A 241 -4.10 13.08 -16.90
C ARG A 241 -3.70 14.01 -18.05
N THR A 242 -2.67 13.67 -18.83
CA THR A 242 -2.08 14.56 -19.85
C THR A 242 -2.30 14.09 -21.29
N SER A 243 -2.76 12.85 -21.48
CA SER A 243 -3.00 12.22 -22.78
C SER A 243 -4.09 11.15 -22.73
N GLY A 244 -5.14 11.33 -23.52
CA GLY A 244 -6.16 10.30 -23.75
C GLY A 244 -5.76 9.21 -24.76
N ARG A 245 -4.49 9.14 -25.18
CA ARG A 245 -4.02 8.18 -26.20
C ARG A 245 -3.87 6.75 -25.65
N MET A 246 -3.51 6.61 -24.37
CA MET A 246 -3.25 5.32 -23.71
C MET A 246 -4.40 4.91 -22.78
N ASN A 247 -4.65 3.61 -22.67
CA ASN A 247 -5.46 3.04 -21.58
C ASN A 247 -4.61 2.81 -20.32
N HIS A 248 -5.23 2.33 -19.23
CA HIS A 248 -4.55 2.20 -17.93
C HIS A 248 -3.31 1.32 -17.99
N GLY A 249 -3.44 0.08 -18.50
CA GLY A 249 -2.32 -0.86 -18.54
C GLY A 249 -1.20 -0.46 -19.51
N GLU A 250 -1.53 0.25 -20.60
CA GLU A 250 -0.50 0.88 -21.45
C GLU A 250 0.30 1.94 -20.69
N ALA A 251 -0.38 2.81 -19.93
CA ALA A 251 0.27 3.82 -19.09
C ALA A 251 1.06 3.19 -17.93
N VAL A 252 0.60 2.08 -17.35
CA VAL A 252 1.30 1.31 -16.30
C VAL A 252 2.51 0.56 -16.86
N ALA A 253 2.45 0.03 -18.08
CA ALA A 253 3.60 -0.59 -18.76
C ALA A 253 4.72 0.45 -18.98
N VAL A 254 4.39 1.63 -19.51
CA VAL A 254 5.33 2.75 -19.66
C VAL A 254 5.88 3.18 -18.31
N GLY A 255 5.01 3.41 -17.32
CA GLY A 255 5.40 3.83 -15.97
C GLY A 255 6.33 2.83 -15.27
N THR A 256 6.08 1.52 -15.44
CA THR A 256 6.90 0.44 -14.89
C THR A 256 8.31 0.43 -15.49
N VAL A 257 8.43 0.58 -16.81
CA VAL A 257 9.74 0.64 -17.49
C VAL A 257 10.51 1.92 -17.13
N LEU A 258 9.82 3.05 -16.93
CA LEU A 258 10.45 4.28 -16.45
C LEU A 258 10.93 4.15 -14.99
N MET A 259 10.20 3.45 -14.11
CA MET A 259 10.67 3.14 -12.76
C MET A 259 11.82 2.12 -12.73
N ALA A 260 11.83 1.13 -13.64
CA ALA A 260 12.96 0.22 -13.80
C ALA A 260 14.24 0.96 -14.25
N ARG A 261 14.14 1.83 -15.26
CA ARG A 261 15.24 2.71 -15.69
C ARG A 261 15.71 3.62 -14.54
N ALA A 262 14.80 4.17 -13.74
CA ALA A 262 15.14 4.97 -12.57
C ALA A 262 15.90 4.16 -11.50
N ALA A 263 15.49 2.91 -11.24
CA ALA A 263 16.17 2.01 -10.30
C ALA A 263 17.59 1.63 -10.78
N VAL A 264 17.80 1.39 -12.09
CA VAL A 264 19.15 1.19 -12.65
C VAL A 264 20.03 2.42 -12.41
N ARG A 265 19.52 3.64 -12.64
CA ARG A 265 20.27 4.89 -12.38
C ARG A 265 20.62 5.12 -10.90
N LEU A 266 19.91 4.48 -9.98
CA LEU A 266 20.18 4.49 -8.54
C LEU A 266 21.05 3.31 -8.07
N GLY A 267 21.48 2.43 -8.98
CA GLY A 267 22.22 1.21 -8.62
C GLY A 267 21.39 0.15 -7.90
N MET A 268 20.06 0.24 -7.96
CA MET A 268 19.12 -0.62 -7.24
C MET A 268 18.63 -1.83 -8.05
N LEU A 269 18.71 -1.78 -9.39
CA LEU A 269 18.29 -2.84 -10.31
C LEU A 269 19.41 -3.11 -11.31
N ALA A 270 19.62 -4.37 -11.71
CA ALA A 270 20.54 -4.68 -12.78
C ALA A 270 20.00 -4.22 -14.15
N GLU A 271 20.86 -3.69 -15.02
CA GLU A 271 20.46 -3.25 -16.37
C GLU A 271 19.91 -4.41 -17.21
N THR A 272 20.43 -5.63 -16.99
CA THR A 272 19.90 -6.89 -17.56
C THR A 272 18.45 -7.15 -17.18
N GLU A 273 18.06 -6.91 -15.93
CA GLU A 273 16.68 -7.06 -15.46
C GLU A 273 15.78 -5.95 -16.00
N CYS A 274 16.28 -4.71 -16.09
CA CYS A 274 15.55 -3.63 -16.77
C CYS A 274 15.28 -3.98 -18.24
N ARG A 275 16.25 -4.64 -18.91
CA ARG A 275 16.08 -5.18 -20.27
C ARG A 275 15.11 -6.36 -20.34
N ARG A 276 15.09 -7.27 -19.34
CA ARG A 276 14.04 -8.32 -19.21
C ARG A 276 12.64 -7.69 -19.09
N ILE A 277 12.45 -6.75 -18.17
CA ILE A 277 11.18 -6.04 -17.91
C ILE A 277 10.66 -5.33 -19.17
N ALA A 278 11.52 -4.55 -19.84
CA ALA A 278 11.16 -3.89 -21.10
C ALA A 278 10.93 -4.90 -22.25
N GLY A 279 11.69 -5.99 -22.29
CA GLY A 279 11.57 -7.04 -23.29
C GLY A 279 10.27 -7.84 -23.20
N ALA A 280 9.85 -8.22 -21.98
CA ALA A 280 8.57 -8.90 -21.74
C ALA A 280 7.38 -8.02 -22.16
N LEU A 281 7.31 -6.77 -21.69
CA LEU A 281 6.28 -5.83 -22.12
C LEU A 281 6.36 -5.51 -23.63
N GLY A 282 7.56 -5.54 -24.22
CA GLY A 282 7.77 -5.45 -25.66
C GLY A 282 7.17 -6.63 -26.44
N ARG A 283 7.35 -7.88 -25.97
CA ARG A 283 6.75 -9.08 -26.57
C ARG A 283 5.22 -9.11 -26.44
N LEU A 284 4.69 -8.60 -25.33
CA LEU A 284 3.24 -8.33 -25.18
C LEU A 284 2.75 -7.18 -26.08
N GLY A 285 3.64 -6.51 -26.81
CA GLY A 285 3.32 -5.50 -27.81
C GLY A 285 2.87 -4.16 -27.22
N PHE A 286 3.44 -3.73 -26.10
CA PHE A 286 3.27 -2.37 -25.57
C PHE A 286 4.19 -1.37 -26.30
N ARG A 287 3.63 -0.21 -26.70
CA ARG A 287 4.44 0.96 -27.11
C ARG A 287 4.99 1.63 -25.83
N LEU A 288 6.24 1.35 -25.48
CA LEU A 288 6.88 1.78 -24.21
C LEU A 288 7.37 3.24 -24.18
N THR A 289 7.22 3.98 -25.28
CA THR A 289 7.52 5.42 -25.35
C THR A 289 6.35 6.24 -24.79
N PRO A 290 6.54 7.17 -23.84
CA PRO A 290 5.48 8.03 -23.34
C PRO A 290 4.83 8.87 -24.44
N PRO A 291 3.51 9.12 -24.39
CA PRO A 291 2.79 9.90 -25.42
C PRO A 291 2.92 11.43 -25.22
N VAL A 292 3.77 11.86 -24.28
CA VAL A 292 4.00 13.23 -23.81
C VAL A 292 5.45 13.37 -23.30
N SER A 293 5.98 14.58 -23.22
CA SER A 293 7.33 14.82 -22.68
C SER A 293 7.44 14.49 -21.19
N MET A 294 8.66 14.19 -20.73
CA MET A 294 8.96 13.92 -19.32
C MET A 294 8.57 15.10 -18.43
N ASP A 295 8.84 16.33 -18.86
CA ASP A 295 8.51 17.55 -18.11
C ASP A 295 7.01 17.69 -17.86
N ARG A 296 6.19 17.42 -18.87
CA ARG A 296 4.72 17.46 -18.77
C ARG A 296 4.17 16.39 -17.84
N MET A 297 4.80 15.21 -17.78
CA MET A 297 4.48 14.20 -16.75
C MET A 297 4.88 14.69 -15.35
N LEU A 298 6.08 15.26 -15.19
CA LEU A 298 6.57 15.78 -13.92
C LEU A 298 5.77 16.99 -13.40
N GLU A 299 5.18 17.79 -14.29
CA GLU A 299 4.19 18.82 -13.96
C GLU A 299 2.92 18.22 -13.38
N ALA A 300 2.36 17.18 -14.03
CA ALA A 300 1.17 16.48 -13.54
C ALA A 300 1.41 15.76 -12.19
N VAL A 301 2.62 15.25 -11.93
CA VAL A 301 3.02 14.71 -10.62
C VAL A 301 3.15 15.83 -9.58
N ALA A 302 3.73 16.98 -9.95
CA ALA A 302 3.90 18.12 -9.04
C ALA A 302 2.57 18.77 -8.64
N ALA A 303 1.61 18.87 -9.55
CA ALA A 303 0.27 19.41 -9.28
C ALA A 303 -0.53 18.55 -8.28
N ASP A 304 -0.27 17.24 -8.28
CA ASP A 304 -0.76 16.25 -7.31
C ASP A 304 -0.13 16.51 -5.93
N LYS A 305 1.21 16.40 -5.85
CA LYS A 305 1.94 16.31 -4.56
C LYS A 305 2.08 17.64 -3.82
N LYS A 306 1.81 18.77 -4.49
CA LYS A 306 1.57 20.07 -3.81
C LYS A 306 0.39 20.03 -2.83
N ARG A 307 -0.52 19.06 -2.95
CA ARG A 307 -1.69 18.86 -2.06
C ARG A 307 -1.42 17.91 -0.90
N GLU A 308 -0.30 17.18 -0.92
CA GLU A 308 0.01 16.07 0.00
C GLU A 308 1.31 16.26 0.80
N GLY A 309 1.88 17.47 0.80
CA GLY A 309 3.10 17.78 1.59
C GLY A 309 4.44 17.50 0.89
N GLY A 310 4.46 17.32 -0.43
CA GLY A 310 5.67 17.44 -1.25
C GLY A 310 6.66 16.26 -1.29
N THR A 311 6.46 15.22 -0.48
CA THR A 311 7.23 13.97 -0.55
C THR A 311 6.48 12.93 -1.40
N LEU A 312 7.21 12.20 -2.25
CA LEU A 312 6.69 11.09 -3.06
C LEU A 312 7.03 9.76 -2.41
N HIS A 313 6.04 8.87 -2.28
CA HIS A 313 6.27 7.45 -2.04
C HIS A 313 6.50 6.77 -3.40
N VAL A 314 7.76 6.68 -3.83
CA VAL A 314 8.16 6.12 -5.13
C VAL A 314 8.39 4.61 -4.98
N VAL A 315 7.76 3.80 -5.84
CA VAL A 315 8.00 2.35 -5.86
C VAL A 315 9.08 2.03 -6.88
N LEU A 316 10.17 1.40 -6.45
CA LEU A 316 11.32 1.05 -7.28
C LEU A 316 11.57 -0.47 -7.22
N PRO A 317 11.72 -1.16 -8.37
CA PRO A 317 12.17 -2.54 -8.39
C PRO A 317 13.62 -2.62 -7.89
N THR A 318 13.92 -3.71 -7.17
CA THR A 318 15.25 -4.06 -6.63
C THR A 318 15.79 -5.37 -7.23
N GLY A 319 14.98 -5.97 -8.10
CA GLY A 319 15.15 -7.23 -8.78
C GLY A 319 13.79 -7.62 -9.37
N ILE A 320 13.73 -8.63 -10.22
CA ILE A 320 12.47 -9.30 -10.57
C ILE A 320 12.00 -10.08 -9.33
N GLY A 321 10.73 -9.95 -8.96
CA GLY A 321 10.19 -10.54 -7.72
C GLY A 321 10.48 -9.75 -6.44
N SER A 322 11.05 -8.53 -6.51
CA SER A 322 11.27 -7.68 -5.33
C SER A 322 11.26 -6.19 -5.66
N CYS A 323 10.36 -5.42 -5.01
CA CYS A 323 10.39 -3.96 -5.04
C CYS A 323 10.35 -3.33 -3.62
N THR A 324 10.82 -2.08 -3.54
CA THR A 324 10.84 -1.26 -2.33
C THR A 324 10.06 0.05 -2.53
N VAL A 325 9.73 0.72 -1.43
CA VAL A 325 9.11 2.04 -1.41
C VAL A 325 10.14 3.03 -0.86
N CYS A 326 10.49 4.03 -1.66
CA CYS A 326 11.43 5.09 -1.30
C CYS A 326 10.68 6.42 -1.14
N ASP A 327 10.85 7.05 0.02
CA ASP A 327 10.34 8.40 0.28
C ASP A 327 11.32 9.40 -0.33
N MET A 328 10.88 10.10 -1.38
CA MET A 328 11.72 10.96 -2.22
C MET A 328 11.13 12.37 -2.34
N PRO A 329 11.86 13.44 -2.02
CA PRO A 329 11.44 14.81 -2.29
C PRO A 329 11.14 15.04 -3.77
N LEU A 330 10.11 15.84 -4.08
CA LEU A 330 9.70 16.12 -5.47
C LEU A 330 10.83 16.70 -6.35
N GLY A 331 11.79 17.42 -5.77
CA GLY A 331 12.97 17.92 -6.48
C GLY A 331 13.93 16.82 -6.94
N GLU A 332 14.22 15.86 -6.06
CA GLU A 332 15.06 14.69 -6.36
C GLU A 332 14.40 13.79 -7.41
N PHE A 333 13.10 13.53 -7.27
CA PHE A 333 12.34 12.77 -8.27
C PHE A 333 12.36 13.44 -9.65
N ARG A 334 12.25 14.77 -9.70
CA ARG A 334 12.37 15.54 -10.94
C ARG A 334 13.76 15.42 -11.57
N ALA A 335 14.83 15.54 -10.78
CA ALA A 335 16.20 15.39 -11.28
C ALA A 335 16.47 13.97 -11.82
N LEU A 336 16.08 12.94 -11.06
CA LEU A 336 16.18 11.54 -11.45
C LEU A 336 15.43 11.25 -12.75
N MET A 337 14.16 11.65 -12.83
CA MET A 337 13.33 11.38 -14.00
C MET A 337 13.71 12.20 -15.23
N GLY A 338 14.17 13.44 -15.06
CA GLY A 338 14.77 14.22 -16.16
C GLY A 338 15.97 13.49 -16.77
N ALA A 339 16.85 12.92 -15.94
CA ALA A 339 18.00 12.14 -16.40
C ALA A 339 17.61 10.78 -17.04
N VAL A 340 16.47 10.17 -16.64
CA VAL A 340 15.87 9.03 -17.36
C VAL A 340 15.33 9.46 -18.73
N GLY A 341 14.65 10.61 -18.82
CA GLY A 341 14.10 11.15 -20.05
C GLY A 341 15.18 11.48 -21.09
N ALA A 342 16.28 12.11 -20.67
CA ALA A 342 17.41 12.44 -21.53
C ALA A 342 18.10 11.19 -22.11
N GLY A 343 18.29 10.13 -21.31
CA GLY A 343 18.87 8.86 -21.78
C GLY A 343 17.99 8.17 -22.84
N ALA A 344 16.67 8.14 -22.61
CA ALA A 344 15.72 7.53 -23.55
C ALA A 344 15.66 8.25 -24.92
N ALA A 345 16.02 9.54 -24.98
CA ALA A 345 16.11 10.26 -26.26
C ALA A 345 17.33 9.83 -27.09
N HIS A 346 18.48 9.54 -26.46
CA HIS A 346 19.66 9.00 -27.14
C HIS A 346 19.42 7.58 -27.68
N GLU A 347 18.85 6.69 -26.87
CA GLU A 347 18.46 5.33 -27.30
C GLU A 347 17.46 5.34 -28.48
N GLY A 348 16.62 6.39 -28.55
CA GLY A 348 15.70 6.61 -29.67
C GLY A 348 16.41 7.00 -30.96
N ALA A 349 17.35 7.95 -30.90
CA ALA A 349 18.12 8.39 -32.06
C ALA A 349 19.00 7.26 -32.64
N GLU A 350 19.65 6.48 -31.79
CA GLU A 350 20.44 5.31 -32.21
C GLU A 350 19.57 4.23 -32.89
N ARG A 351 18.31 4.06 -32.45
CA ARG A 351 17.34 3.20 -33.13
C ARG A 351 16.91 3.74 -34.50
N GLU A 352 16.71 5.06 -34.64
CA GLU A 352 16.39 5.64 -35.94
C GLU A 352 17.51 5.46 -36.96
N ASP A 353 18.77 5.72 -36.59
CA ASP A 353 19.91 5.47 -37.49
C ASP A 353 20.14 3.97 -37.76
N CYS A 354 19.85 3.09 -36.80
CA CYS A 354 19.85 1.64 -37.04
C CYS A 354 18.76 1.22 -38.06
N VAL A 355 17.56 1.81 -38.01
CA VAL A 355 16.50 1.58 -39.00
C VAL A 355 16.86 2.16 -40.37
N ARG A 356 17.61 3.27 -40.43
CA ARG A 356 18.19 3.79 -41.68
C ARG A 356 19.25 2.87 -42.30
N GLY A 357 19.72 1.84 -41.59
CA GLY A 357 20.59 0.78 -42.11
C GLY A 357 19.88 -0.42 -42.75
N LEU A 358 18.57 -0.60 -42.55
CA LEU A 358 17.86 -1.83 -42.97
C LEU A 358 17.52 -1.87 -44.48
N PRO A 359 17.36 -3.06 -45.08
CA PRO A 359 16.81 -3.23 -46.44
C PRO A 359 15.44 -2.56 -46.66
N ALA A 360 15.12 -2.21 -47.91
CA ALA A 360 14.01 -1.31 -48.25
C ALA A 360 12.61 -1.94 -48.07
N ASP A 361 12.51 -3.25 -48.23
CA ASP A 361 11.35 -4.08 -47.91
C ASP A 361 11.00 -4.02 -46.41
N VAL A 362 12.00 -4.20 -45.53
CA VAL A 362 11.81 -4.12 -44.06
C VAL A 362 11.35 -2.71 -43.62
N ARG A 363 11.73 -1.66 -44.35
CA ARG A 363 11.25 -0.28 -44.07
C ARG A 363 9.78 -0.09 -44.44
N ALA A 364 9.26 -0.81 -45.44
CA ALA A 364 7.89 -0.61 -45.92
C ALA A 364 6.85 -0.99 -44.86
N GLU A 365 7.03 -2.15 -44.20
CA GLU A 365 6.13 -2.60 -43.13
C GLU A 365 6.17 -1.66 -41.91
N ALA A 366 7.37 -1.18 -41.55
CA ALA A 366 7.54 -0.25 -40.43
C ALA A 366 6.86 1.11 -40.63
N VAL A 367 6.83 1.63 -41.87
CA VAL A 367 6.23 2.94 -42.18
C VAL A 367 4.71 2.83 -42.44
N ALA A 368 4.23 1.72 -43.02
CA ALA A 368 2.81 1.51 -43.29
C ALA A 368 1.93 1.54 -42.03
N GLY A 369 2.49 1.16 -40.87
CA GLY A 369 1.76 1.10 -39.59
C GLY A 369 1.41 2.44 -38.94
N ASP A 370 2.00 3.56 -39.35
CA ASP A 370 1.81 4.88 -38.72
C ASP A 370 1.04 5.88 -39.62
N ALA A 371 0.95 5.62 -40.93
CA ALA A 371 0.20 6.45 -41.88
C ALA A 371 -1.34 6.31 -41.78
N ALA A 372 -1.82 5.19 -41.25
CA ALA A 372 -3.24 4.80 -41.29
C ALA A 372 -4.17 5.53 -40.30
N GLN A 373 -3.71 6.56 -39.60
CA GLN A 373 -4.51 7.32 -38.61
C GLN A 373 -4.40 8.86 -38.75
N GLN A 374 -4.09 9.36 -39.94
CA GLN A 374 -4.04 10.81 -40.23
C GLN A 374 -4.84 11.22 -41.48
N ASP A 375 -6.10 10.78 -41.62
CA ASP A 375 -7.08 11.55 -42.39
C ASP A 375 -8.51 11.38 -41.83
N ALA A 376 -9.11 12.51 -41.39
CA ALA A 376 -10.52 12.67 -41.02
C ALA A 376 -10.82 14.14 -40.60
N SER A 377 -10.41 15.14 -41.39
CA SER A 377 -10.67 16.56 -41.06
C SER A 377 -11.40 17.31 -42.17
N MET A 378 -12.69 17.58 -41.97
CA MET A 378 -13.49 18.52 -42.77
C MET A 378 -14.27 19.49 -41.86
N PRO A 379 -14.58 20.72 -42.32
CA PRO A 379 -14.67 21.86 -41.41
C PRO A 379 -16.07 22.23 -40.94
N VAL A 380 -16.11 22.79 -39.73
CA VAL A 380 -17.15 23.72 -39.22
C VAL A 380 -16.36 24.89 -38.61
N GLY A 381 -16.63 26.15 -38.87
CA GLY A 381 -17.87 26.78 -39.30
C GLY A 381 -18.23 27.79 -38.22
N ALA A 382 -17.74 29.02 -38.35
CA ALA A 382 -17.74 30.00 -37.27
C ALA A 382 -18.99 30.87 -37.27
N GLU A 383 -19.64 31.06 -36.11
CA GLU A 383 -20.37 32.30 -35.81
C GLU A 383 -20.73 32.48 -34.32
N ALA A 384 -21.19 33.70 -34.01
CA ALA A 384 -22.00 34.13 -32.86
C ALA A 384 -21.53 33.83 -31.40
N ARG A 385 -21.11 34.90 -30.70
CA ARG A 385 -21.28 35.04 -29.25
C ARG A 385 -22.72 35.49 -28.93
N PRO A 386 -23.29 35.07 -27.79
CA PRO A 386 -24.22 35.89 -27.00
C PRO A 386 -23.52 36.50 -25.76
N ALA A 387 -24.18 37.43 -25.07
CA ALA A 387 -23.59 38.22 -23.98
C ALA A 387 -24.14 37.86 -22.58
N ALA A 388 -23.34 38.13 -21.56
CA ALA A 388 -23.78 38.43 -20.19
C ALA A 388 -23.21 39.82 -19.86
N VAL A 389 -24.01 40.89 -19.73
CA VAL A 389 -24.97 41.16 -18.64
C VAL A 389 -24.24 41.28 -17.30
N SER A 390 -24.00 42.53 -16.91
CA SER A 390 -23.44 42.94 -15.62
C SER A 390 -24.53 43.05 -14.56
N VAL A 391 -24.25 42.57 -13.35
CA VAL A 391 -24.98 42.96 -12.13
C VAL A 391 -23.94 43.29 -11.05
N SER A 392 -24.12 44.46 -10.43
CA SER A 392 -23.39 44.90 -9.24
C SER A 392 -24.33 44.88 -8.04
N ASP A 393 -23.85 44.47 -6.87
CA ASP A 393 -24.17 45.21 -5.65
C ASP A 393 -23.13 45.01 -4.54
N SER A 394 -23.35 45.74 -3.45
CA SER A 394 -22.55 45.93 -2.25
C SER A 394 -23.30 45.42 -1.01
N GLY A 395 -22.63 45.21 0.13
CA GLY A 395 -23.37 44.79 1.34
C GLY A 395 -22.55 44.58 2.63
N ARG A 396 -22.98 45.28 3.69
CA ARG A 396 -22.62 45.19 5.13
C ARG A 396 -23.91 45.39 5.94
N SER A 397 -24.08 44.94 7.18
CA SER A 397 -23.42 43.93 8.04
C SER A 397 -24.50 43.51 9.09
N ASP A 398 -24.31 43.04 10.33
CA ASP A 398 -23.18 42.88 11.25
C ASP A 398 -23.54 41.88 12.39
N GLY A 399 -22.55 41.52 13.23
CA GLY A 399 -22.75 40.96 14.57
C GLY A 399 -22.91 39.43 14.69
N SER A 400 -22.55 38.80 15.82
CA SER A 400 -21.86 39.26 17.06
C SER A 400 -21.40 38.00 17.86
N VAL A 401 -20.57 37.97 18.92
CA VAL A 401 -20.24 38.87 20.06
C VAL A 401 -18.81 38.56 20.60
N ALA A 402 -18.10 39.54 21.21
CA ALA A 402 -16.89 39.44 22.10
C ALA A 402 -15.56 38.83 21.50
N VAL A 403 -14.33 39.41 21.58
CA VAL A 403 -13.62 40.39 22.46
C VAL A 403 -13.20 39.77 23.82
N ILE A 404 -11.94 39.75 24.31
CA ILE A 404 -10.84 40.74 24.52
C ILE A 404 -9.47 40.04 24.21
N ALA A 405 -8.50 40.56 23.43
CA ALA A 405 -7.41 41.55 23.71
C ALA A 405 -6.37 41.14 24.80
N ALA A 406 -5.06 41.48 24.77
CA ALA A 406 -4.17 42.18 23.82
C ALA A 406 -2.67 41.84 24.08
N ASP A 407 -1.74 42.39 23.28
CA ASP A 407 -0.27 42.17 23.31
C ASP A 407 0.49 42.59 24.59
N SER A 408 1.75 42.12 24.73
CA SER A 408 2.89 43.05 24.90
C SER A 408 4.29 42.41 24.79
N ALA A 409 5.23 43.27 24.33
CA ALA A 409 6.68 43.24 24.49
C ALA A 409 7.55 42.17 23.78
N ALA A 410 8.70 42.64 23.28
CA ALA A 410 9.80 41.84 22.77
C ALA A 410 11.14 42.46 23.21
N CYS A 411 12.20 41.63 23.25
CA CYS A 411 13.61 41.91 22.91
C CYS A 411 14.65 41.36 23.90
N ALA A 412 15.54 40.52 23.37
CA ALA A 412 16.92 40.21 23.74
C ALA A 412 17.39 40.16 25.23
N SER A 413 17.84 38.97 25.64
CA SER A 413 19.19 38.81 26.21
C SER A 413 19.76 37.43 25.84
N ASP A 414 21.05 37.21 26.10
CA ASP A 414 21.88 36.19 25.43
C ASP A 414 22.12 34.91 26.27
N ARG A 415 22.50 33.82 25.60
CA ARG A 415 22.89 32.47 26.11
C ARG A 415 21.78 31.57 26.66
N GLY A 416 21.69 30.36 26.10
CA GLY A 416 21.02 29.21 26.73
C GLY A 416 20.38 28.26 25.72
N ILE A 417 20.88 27.02 25.62
CA ILE A 417 20.25 25.98 24.80
C ILE A 417 19.04 25.42 25.54
N TYR A 418 17.83 25.70 25.06
CA TYR A 418 16.61 25.05 25.52
C TYR A 418 15.59 24.93 24.38
N VAL A 419 15.06 23.72 24.15
CA VAL A 419 14.02 23.45 23.15
C VAL A 419 12.91 22.64 23.79
N PRO A 420 11.87 23.28 24.35
CA PRO A 420 10.69 22.58 24.88
C PRO A 420 9.78 22.17 23.71
N GLY A 421 9.71 20.88 23.42
CA GLY A 421 8.92 20.37 22.29
C GLY A 421 8.74 18.85 22.21
N GLY A 422 9.06 18.11 23.27
CA GLY A 422 8.84 16.67 23.34
C GLY A 422 7.43 16.35 23.84
N ALA A 423 6.54 15.90 22.95
CA ALA A 423 5.26 15.32 23.37
C ALA A 423 5.51 13.99 24.11
N THR A 424 5.02 13.85 25.34
CA THR A 424 5.14 12.59 26.10
C THR A 424 4.35 11.48 25.43
N LEU A 425 4.74 10.23 25.66
CA LEU A 425 4.04 9.07 25.10
C LEU A 425 2.57 9.04 25.56
N CYS A 426 2.31 9.43 26.81
CA CYS A 426 0.96 9.56 27.36
C CYS A 426 0.18 10.73 26.71
N GLY A 427 0.81 11.87 26.41
CA GLY A 427 0.17 12.97 25.69
C GLY A 427 -0.35 12.55 24.30
N ALA A 428 0.48 11.82 23.55
CA ALA A 428 0.08 11.26 22.25
C ALA A 428 -1.03 10.21 22.35
N VAL A 429 -1.07 9.43 23.44
CA VAL A 429 -2.13 8.41 23.68
C VAL A 429 -3.42 9.04 24.22
N ARG A 430 -3.37 10.04 25.11
CA ARG A 430 -4.54 10.78 25.62
C ARG A 430 -5.26 11.54 24.51
N ALA A 431 -4.52 12.13 23.57
CA ALA A 431 -5.09 12.78 22.39
C ALA A 431 -5.93 11.82 21.51
N VAL A 432 -5.65 10.52 21.56
CA VAL A 432 -6.41 9.47 20.84
C VAL A 432 -7.57 8.91 21.67
N LEU A 433 -7.47 8.93 23.01
CA LEU A 433 -8.49 8.38 23.92
C LEU A 433 -9.72 9.30 24.10
N GLY A 434 -9.61 10.60 23.76
CA GLY A 434 -10.71 11.56 23.93
C GLY A 434 -11.88 11.44 22.94
N SER A 435 -11.80 10.55 21.94
CA SER A 435 -12.69 10.56 20.77
C SER A 435 -13.13 9.19 20.25
N ALA A 436 -13.20 8.17 21.11
CA ALA A 436 -13.67 6.83 20.73
C ALA A 436 -14.57 6.16 21.80
N VAL A 437 -15.88 6.13 21.55
CA VAL A 437 -16.82 5.18 22.16
C VAL A 437 -17.42 4.35 21.02
N GLY A 438 -17.07 3.06 20.95
CA GLY A 438 -17.50 2.17 19.86
C GLY A 438 -16.67 0.90 19.76
N ALA A 439 -17.10 -0.17 20.42
CA ALA A 439 -16.62 -1.54 20.22
C ALA A 439 -17.39 -2.19 19.03
N GLU A 440 -17.00 -3.30 18.42
CA GLU A 440 -15.82 -4.18 18.58
C GLU A 440 -15.61 -5.00 17.29
N ALA A 441 -14.38 -5.35 16.91
CA ALA A 441 -14.05 -6.46 15.98
C ALA A 441 -12.55 -6.79 16.02
N ARG A 442 -12.18 -8.09 15.99
CA ARG A 442 -10.78 -8.56 16.04
C ARG A 442 -10.32 -9.12 14.67
N PRO A 443 -9.11 -8.80 14.20
CA PRO A 443 -8.44 -9.53 13.12
C PRO A 443 -7.53 -10.67 13.64
N ALA A 444 -7.37 -11.70 12.83
CA ALA A 444 -6.42 -12.81 12.99
C ALA A 444 -5.51 -12.89 11.73
N ALA A 445 -4.29 -13.42 11.77
CA ALA A 445 -3.39 -13.71 12.89
C ALA A 445 -1.92 -13.59 12.41
N VAL A 446 -0.99 -13.38 13.34
CA VAL A 446 0.44 -13.70 13.16
C VAL A 446 0.69 -14.98 13.95
N SER A 447 0.38 -16.13 13.34
CA SER A 447 0.34 -17.43 13.99
C SER A 447 1.73 -18.06 14.17
N ASP A 448 2.56 -18.02 13.14
CA ASP A 448 3.64 -19.00 12.94
C ASP A 448 4.89 -18.76 13.82
N PHE A 449 4.89 -17.72 14.65
CA PHE A 449 5.90 -17.46 15.69
C PHE A 449 5.31 -17.32 17.10
N ARG A 450 4.03 -17.65 17.31
CA ARG A 450 3.45 -17.81 18.65
C ARG A 450 3.44 -19.28 19.02
N CYS A 451 4.34 -19.69 19.92
CA CYS A 451 4.11 -20.88 20.73
C CYS A 451 2.75 -20.71 21.44
N GLY A 452 1.74 -21.44 20.96
CA GLY A 452 0.41 -21.41 21.55
C GLY A 452 0.42 -22.04 22.95
N PRO A 453 -0.44 -21.59 23.88
CA PRO A 453 -0.70 -22.32 25.10
C PRO A 453 -1.57 -23.55 24.76
N SER A 454 -0.94 -24.63 24.29
CA SER A 454 -1.59 -25.93 24.20
C SER A 454 -1.64 -26.59 25.58
N ASP A 455 -2.75 -27.26 25.90
CA ASP A 455 -3.00 -27.90 27.19
C ASP A 455 -2.15 -29.18 27.38
N ALA A 456 -0.85 -28.98 27.63
CA ALA A 456 0.13 -30.05 27.81
C ALA A 456 1.18 -29.72 28.90
N CYS A 457 0.80 -28.93 29.91
CA CYS A 457 1.60 -28.82 31.13
C CYS A 457 0.70 -28.85 32.37
N GLY A 458 0.68 -30.00 33.04
CA GLY A 458 0.21 -30.09 34.42
C GLY A 458 1.08 -29.25 35.36
N ARG A 459 0.70 -29.20 36.64
CA ARG A 459 1.54 -28.59 37.67
C ARG A 459 2.90 -29.29 37.70
N GLU A 460 3.95 -28.53 38.02
CA GLU A 460 5.32 -28.99 38.27
C GLU A 460 6.10 -29.49 37.03
N ASN A 461 6.58 -28.54 36.22
CA ASN A 461 7.87 -28.69 35.53
C ASN A 461 8.55 -27.32 35.37
N PRO A 462 9.83 -27.15 35.73
CA PRO A 462 10.54 -25.89 35.50
C PRO A 462 10.81 -25.72 34.00
N VAL A 463 10.41 -24.58 33.44
CA VAL A 463 10.84 -24.17 32.09
C VAL A 463 12.36 -24.02 32.12
N PRO A 464 13.12 -24.65 31.19
CA PRO A 464 14.59 -24.58 31.20
C PRO A 464 15.10 -23.14 31.06
N ASP A 465 16.31 -22.89 31.58
CA ASP A 465 16.88 -21.54 31.66
C ASP A 465 16.88 -20.83 30.30
N PRO A 466 16.49 -19.53 30.26
CA PRO A 466 16.28 -18.80 29.02
C PRO A 466 17.61 -18.54 28.30
N ILE A 467 17.75 -19.10 27.10
CA ILE A 467 18.97 -18.97 26.30
C ILE A 467 19.03 -17.55 25.70
N VAL A 468 19.88 -16.70 26.27
CA VAL A 468 20.15 -15.35 25.73
C VAL A 468 21.19 -15.45 24.62
N ARG A 469 20.80 -15.05 23.41
CA ARG A 469 21.63 -15.11 22.19
C ARG A 469 21.47 -13.84 21.35
N PRO A 470 22.36 -13.58 20.36
CA PRO A 470 22.08 -12.58 19.34
C PRO A 470 20.79 -12.88 18.56
N LEU A 471 20.15 -11.81 18.09
CA LEU A 471 19.14 -11.88 17.03
C LEU A 471 19.78 -12.47 15.76
N ARG A 472 19.11 -13.42 15.10
CA ARG A 472 19.56 -14.01 13.83
C ARG A 472 19.06 -13.17 12.65
N LYS A 473 19.75 -13.24 11.52
CA LYS A 473 19.28 -12.64 10.26
C LYS A 473 17.93 -13.27 9.86
N GLY A 474 16.92 -12.45 9.62
CA GLY A 474 15.53 -12.87 9.38
C GLY A 474 14.62 -12.79 10.62
N GLU A 475 15.17 -12.60 11.82
CA GLU A 475 14.38 -12.40 13.05
C GLU A 475 14.07 -10.91 13.34
N GLU A 476 14.56 -9.97 12.53
CA GLU A 476 14.32 -8.52 12.69
C GLU A 476 12.83 -8.12 12.77
N PRO A 477 11.89 -8.75 12.04
CA PRO A 477 10.46 -8.46 12.17
C PRO A 477 9.92 -8.65 13.59
N LEU A 478 10.50 -9.55 14.41
CA LEU A 478 10.07 -9.78 15.80
C LEU A 478 10.19 -8.52 16.66
N LEU A 479 11.11 -7.60 16.32
CA LEU A 479 11.28 -6.35 17.06
C LEU A 479 10.05 -5.45 16.96
N THR A 480 9.19 -5.59 15.96
CA THR A 480 7.92 -4.85 15.87
C THR A 480 6.93 -5.32 16.94
N GLU A 481 6.85 -6.64 17.20
CA GLU A 481 6.05 -7.19 18.29
C GLU A 481 6.63 -6.82 19.66
N PHE A 482 7.97 -6.87 19.81
CA PHE A 482 8.62 -6.47 21.05
C PHE A 482 8.57 -4.96 21.32
N LEU A 483 8.55 -4.10 20.29
CA LEU A 483 8.30 -2.67 20.45
C LEU A 483 6.87 -2.41 20.94
N TYR A 484 5.88 -3.20 20.49
CA TYR A 484 4.52 -3.12 21.04
C TYR A 484 4.46 -3.54 22.51
N GLU A 485 5.16 -4.62 22.89
CA GLU A 485 5.24 -5.08 24.29
C GLU A 485 6.09 -4.16 25.20
N ALA A 486 6.95 -3.33 24.62
CA ALA A 486 7.68 -2.28 25.34
C ALA A 486 6.80 -1.09 25.72
N ILE A 487 5.63 -0.91 25.08
CA ILE A 487 4.66 0.15 25.43
C ILE A 487 4.01 -0.22 26.76
N TRP A 488 4.58 0.31 27.85
CA TRP A 488 4.03 0.13 29.19
C TRP A 488 2.64 0.75 29.29
N ARG A 489 1.76 0.06 30.03
CA ARG A 489 0.38 0.43 30.31
C ARG A 489 0.14 0.34 31.81
N GLY A 490 -0.65 1.26 32.35
CA GLY A 490 -1.13 1.18 33.73
C GLY A 490 -2.01 -0.05 33.93
N ALA A 491 -2.04 -0.57 35.16
CA ALA A 491 -2.91 -1.69 35.50
C ALA A 491 -4.38 -1.36 35.19
N GLY A 492 -5.08 -2.28 34.52
CA GLY A 492 -6.48 -2.10 34.10
C GLY A 492 -6.70 -1.22 32.86
N GLN A 493 -5.67 -0.64 32.25
CA GLN A 493 -5.83 0.13 31.00
C GLN A 493 -6.05 -0.78 29.78
N PRO A 494 -6.93 -0.39 28.83
CA PRO A 494 -7.15 -1.14 27.60
C PRO A 494 -5.89 -1.22 26.72
N PRO A 495 -5.77 -2.23 25.85
CA PRO A 495 -4.65 -2.32 24.91
C PRO A 495 -4.67 -1.15 23.92
N VAL A 496 -3.55 -0.44 23.80
CA VAL A 496 -3.41 0.67 22.83
C VAL A 496 -3.50 0.11 21.40
N PRO A 497 -4.26 0.73 20.48
CA PRO A 497 -4.33 0.29 19.10
C PRO A 497 -2.95 0.16 18.44
N ARG A 498 -2.69 -0.92 17.70
CA ARG A 498 -1.38 -1.20 17.08
C ARG A 498 -0.91 -0.15 16.07
N THR A 499 -1.81 0.72 15.60
CA THR A 499 -1.48 1.92 14.82
C THR A 499 -0.54 2.88 15.56
N VAL A 500 -0.43 2.81 16.90
CA VAL A 500 0.55 3.58 17.68
C VAL A 500 1.99 3.36 17.20
N LEU A 501 2.33 2.16 16.70
CA LEU A 501 3.65 1.85 16.14
C LEU A 501 3.99 2.64 14.87
N GLN A 502 2.98 3.19 14.19
CA GLN A 502 3.14 4.01 12.98
C GLN A 502 3.62 5.43 13.31
N GLN A 503 3.63 5.83 14.59
CA GLN A 503 4.17 7.12 15.02
C GLN A 503 5.68 7.17 14.77
N PRO A 504 6.21 8.18 14.03
CA PRO A 504 7.64 8.29 13.75
C PRO A 504 8.55 8.41 14.98
N ALA A 505 7.99 8.72 16.16
CA ALA A 505 8.69 8.72 17.44
C ALA A 505 8.98 7.29 17.98
N LEU A 506 8.10 6.32 17.70
CA LEU A 506 8.26 4.91 18.07
C LEU A 506 8.93 4.10 16.94
N TRP A 507 8.51 4.30 15.69
CA TRP A 507 9.00 3.49 14.57
C TRP A 507 10.53 3.52 14.41
N ARG A 508 11.20 4.64 14.78
CA ARG A 508 12.67 4.79 14.76
C ARG A 508 13.44 3.73 15.56
N TYR A 509 12.82 3.10 16.57
CA TYR A 509 13.46 2.04 17.35
C TYR A 509 13.58 0.70 16.59
N VAL A 510 12.88 0.51 15.47
CA VAL A 510 12.89 -0.75 14.69
C VAL A 510 13.01 -0.56 13.17
N ALA A 511 12.73 0.63 12.65
CA ALA A 511 12.82 0.95 11.23
C ALA A 511 14.22 0.64 10.66
N GLY A 512 14.29 -0.33 9.73
CA GLY A 512 15.56 -0.79 9.15
C GLY A 512 16.56 -1.27 10.22
N PHE A 513 16.11 -1.97 11.26
CA PHE A 513 17.03 -2.52 12.26
C PHE A 513 18.04 -3.49 11.62
N GLY A 514 19.31 -3.39 12.01
CA GLY A 514 20.43 -4.14 11.44
C GLY A 514 21.08 -3.47 10.22
N SER A 515 20.53 -2.36 9.71
CA SER A 515 21.18 -1.56 8.66
C SER A 515 22.30 -0.65 9.18
N ARG A 516 22.39 -0.42 10.50
CA ARG A 516 23.35 0.50 11.11
C ARG A 516 24.49 -0.25 11.81
N PRO A 517 25.76 0.23 11.73
CA PRO A 517 26.90 -0.38 12.43
C PRO A 517 26.78 -0.42 13.96
N ASP A 518 25.90 0.37 14.56
CA ASP A 518 25.62 0.46 16.00
C ASP A 518 24.38 -0.35 16.46
N ASP A 519 23.57 -0.88 15.55
CA ASP A 519 22.38 -1.66 15.91
C ASP A 519 22.80 -2.97 16.60
N ARG A 520 22.32 -3.23 17.82
CA ARG A 520 22.56 -4.49 18.55
C ARG A 520 21.27 -5.02 19.16
N CYS A 521 21.00 -6.31 18.97
CA CYS A 521 19.89 -7.00 19.64
C CYS A 521 20.37 -8.32 20.25
N LEU A 522 19.88 -8.61 21.46
CA LEU A 522 19.89 -9.94 22.07
C LEU A 522 18.44 -10.37 22.32
N VAL A 523 18.16 -11.64 22.09
CA VAL A 523 16.87 -12.27 22.34
C VAL A 523 17.02 -13.41 23.35
N ALA A 524 15.96 -13.68 24.10
CA ALA A 524 15.85 -14.79 25.04
C ALA A 524 14.94 -15.85 24.44
N GLU A 525 15.45 -17.07 24.29
CA GLU A 525 14.72 -18.22 23.75
C GLU A 525 14.34 -19.18 24.90
N ALA A 526 13.08 -19.62 24.92
CA ALA A 526 12.57 -20.61 25.86
C ALA A 526 11.55 -21.51 25.15
N GLY A 527 11.69 -22.83 25.28
CA GLY A 527 10.83 -23.80 24.57
C GLY A 527 10.91 -23.69 23.03
N GLY A 528 12.03 -23.22 22.47
CA GLY A 528 12.21 -22.99 21.03
C GLY A 528 11.59 -21.68 20.50
N CYS A 529 10.83 -20.94 21.32
CA CYS A 529 10.28 -19.64 20.96
C CYS A 529 11.07 -18.48 21.56
N VAL A 530 11.13 -17.35 20.86
CA VAL A 530 11.70 -16.10 21.38
C VAL A 530 10.68 -15.43 22.30
N VAL A 531 11.02 -15.24 23.58
CA VAL A 531 10.11 -14.79 24.65
C VAL A 531 10.42 -13.40 25.20
N GLY A 532 11.55 -12.82 24.82
CA GLY A 532 11.93 -11.45 25.14
C GLY A 532 13.09 -10.97 24.27
N ALA A 533 13.21 -9.65 24.14
CA ALA A 533 14.27 -8.99 23.37
C ALA A 533 14.78 -7.74 24.12
N VAL A 534 16.07 -7.47 23.97
CA VAL A 534 16.70 -6.19 24.30
C VAL A 534 17.47 -5.71 23.09
N TRP A 535 17.25 -4.47 22.67
CA TRP A 535 17.94 -3.90 21.53
C TRP A 535 18.32 -2.44 21.78
N VAL A 536 19.38 -2.01 21.11
CA VAL A 536 19.91 -0.66 21.20
C VAL A 536 20.21 -0.06 19.83
N ARG A 537 20.14 1.27 19.74
CA ARG A 537 20.53 2.08 18.58
C ARG A 537 21.09 3.43 19.03
N CYS A 538 22.06 3.99 18.31
CA CYS A 538 22.45 5.39 18.44
C CYS A 538 21.49 6.25 17.61
N ILE A 539 20.45 6.76 18.26
CA ILE A 539 19.37 7.58 17.67
C ILE A 539 19.09 8.82 18.50
N ARG A 540 18.18 9.66 18.02
CA ARG A 540 17.53 10.75 18.76
C ARG A 540 16.09 10.36 19.06
N GLY A 541 15.90 9.50 20.05
CA GLY A 541 14.61 9.05 20.60
C GLY A 541 14.32 9.65 21.98
N PHE A 542 13.43 9.00 22.73
CA PHE A 542 13.01 9.43 24.07
C PHE A 542 14.12 9.32 25.14
N GLY A 543 15.07 8.40 24.97
CA GLY A 543 16.21 8.21 25.87
C GLY A 543 17.45 9.01 25.46
N HIS A 544 17.36 9.90 24.47
CA HIS A 544 18.54 10.58 23.91
C HIS A 544 19.19 11.53 24.91
N ILE A 545 20.50 11.37 25.13
CA ILE A 545 21.31 12.25 25.99
C ILE A 545 22.52 12.88 25.29
N ALA A 546 23.02 12.26 24.22
CA ALA A 546 24.09 12.73 23.36
C ALA A 546 24.17 11.84 22.11
N ASP A 547 24.66 12.37 20.98
CA ASP A 547 24.94 11.55 19.80
C ASP A 547 26.05 10.52 20.11
N GLY A 548 25.93 9.31 19.53
CA GLY A 548 26.83 8.20 19.80
C GLY A 548 26.56 7.43 21.10
N VAL A 549 25.61 7.87 21.94
CA VAL A 549 25.10 7.05 23.06
C VAL A 549 24.00 6.11 22.56
N PRO A 550 24.11 4.80 22.80
CA PRO A 550 23.04 3.85 22.48
C PRO A 550 21.84 4.02 23.42
N GLU A 551 20.66 4.24 22.85
CA GLU A 551 19.37 4.12 23.55
C GLU A 551 18.90 2.67 23.58
N CYS A 552 18.35 2.23 24.70
CA CYS A 552 17.94 0.86 24.96
C CYS A 552 16.42 0.69 25.05
N VAL A 553 15.91 -0.35 24.42
CA VAL A 553 14.54 -0.87 24.63
C VAL A 553 14.61 -2.32 25.08
N LEU A 554 13.78 -2.70 26.03
CA LEU A 554 13.70 -4.04 26.62
C LEU A 554 12.22 -4.46 26.71
N ALA A 555 11.90 -5.64 26.19
CA ALA A 555 10.57 -6.22 26.31
C ALA A 555 10.64 -7.73 26.58
N VAL A 556 9.67 -8.23 27.33
CA VAL A 556 9.46 -9.66 27.65
C VAL A 556 7.96 -9.90 27.60
N TYR A 557 7.50 -10.99 26.96
CA TYR A 557 6.07 -11.33 26.93
C TYR A 557 5.52 -11.59 28.33
N ASP A 558 4.25 -11.26 28.57
CA ASP A 558 3.69 -11.14 29.93
C ASP A 558 3.84 -12.40 30.79
N GLY A 559 3.49 -13.58 30.27
CA GLY A 559 3.65 -14.87 30.98
C GLY A 559 5.10 -15.28 31.30
N TYR A 560 6.09 -14.57 30.76
CA TYR A 560 7.53 -14.75 30.99
C TYR A 560 8.14 -13.66 31.89
N ARG A 561 7.36 -12.65 32.31
CA ARG A 561 7.78 -11.63 33.28
C ARG A 561 7.99 -12.27 34.67
N GLY A 562 8.75 -11.59 35.54
CA GLY A 562 9.14 -12.12 36.85
C GLY A 562 10.24 -13.20 36.83
N ARG A 563 10.32 -14.03 35.78
CA ARG A 563 11.26 -15.19 35.65
C ARG A 563 12.74 -14.81 35.37
N GLY A 564 13.22 -13.67 35.84
CA GLY A 564 14.60 -13.22 35.63
C GLY A 564 15.00 -12.81 34.20
N ILE A 565 14.27 -13.22 33.15
CA ILE A 565 14.58 -13.02 31.72
C ILE A 565 15.04 -11.60 31.37
N GLY A 566 14.30 -10.57 31.81
CA GLY A 566 14.67 -9.17 31.55
C GLY A 566 16.02 -8.75 32.16
N THR A 567 16.40 -9.37 33.28
CA THR A 567 17.73 -9.19 33.91
C THR A 567 18.82 -9.90 33.09
N ALA A 568 18.55 -11.11 32.61
CA ALA A 568 19.50 -11.87 31.78
C ALA A 568 19.79 -11.16 30.45
N LEU A 569 18.73 -10.68 29.78
CA LEU A 569 18.81 -9.84 28.58
C LEU A 569 19.63 -8.57 28.83
N LEU A 570 19.24 -7.75 29.81
CA LEU A 570 19.90 -6.47 30.08
C LEU A 570 21.37 -6.66 30.48
N ARG A 571 21.71 -7.64 31.33
CA ARG A 571 23.10 -8.00 31.64
C ARG A 571 23.88 -8.49 30.42
N GLY A 572 23.22 -9.20 29.49
CA GLY A 572 23.78 -9.54 28.19
C GLY A 572 24.19 -8.30 27.40
N MET A 573 23.27 -7.34 27.25
CA MET A 573 23.52 -6.11 26.49
C MET A 573 24.59 -5.22 27.14
N LEU A 574 24.52 -5.02 28.46
CA LEU A 574 25.52 -4.26 29.22
C LEU A 574 26.93 -4.86 29.08
N ARG A 575 27.08 -6.19 29.16
CA ARG A 575 28.37 -6.86 28.92
C ARG A 575 28.85 -6.67 27.47
N ARG A 576 27.95 -6.82 26.49
CA ARG A 576 28.29 -6.66 25.08
C ARG A 576 28.80 -5.25 24.78
N LEU A 577 28.11 -4.21 25.24
CA LEU A 577 28.51 -2.83 25.00
C LEU A 577 29.80 -2.43 25.73
N ARG A 578 30.09 -3.05 26.89
CA ARG A 578 31.40 -2.95 27.55
C ARG A 578 32.53 -3.55 26.71
N CYS A 579 32.33 -4.74 26.14
CA CYS A 579 33.30 -5.35 25.22
C CYS A 579 33.50 -4.53 23.95
N GLU A 580 32.42 -3.93 23.42
CA GLU A 580 32.45 -2.98 22.30
C GLU A 580 32.88 -1.55 22.69
N ARG A 581 33.39 -1.37 23.93
CA ARG A 581 34.01 -0.15 24.49
C ARG A 581 33.12 1.11 24.60
N TYR A 582 31.80 0.99 24.52
CA TYR A 582 30.89 2.11 24.76
C TYR A 582 31.06 2.68 26.18
N ASP A 583 30.93 4.00 26.32
CA ASP A 583 31.10 4.72 27.61
C ASP A 583 29.88 4.61 28.53
N ARG A 584 28.68 4.63 27.95
CA ARG A 584 27.38 4.67 28.64
C ARG A 584 26.27 4.18 27.72
N ILE A 585 25.11 3.87 28.31
CA ILE A 585 23.86 3.49 27.63
C ILE A 585 22.70 4.25 28.29
N SER A 586 21.67 4.62 27.53
CA SER A 586 20.49 5.33 28.07
C SER A 586 19.16 4.65 27.73
N LEU A 587 18.08 5.06 28.39
CA LEU A 587 16.70 4.65 28.11
C LEU A 587 15.71 5.70 28.64
N SER A 588 14.47 5.72 28.13
CA SER A 588 13.33 6.31 28.83
C SER A 588 12.46 5.22 29.46
N VAL A 589 11.84 5.51 30.60
CA VAL A 589 10.90 4.62 31.29
C VAL A 589 9.86 5.44 32.07
N GLN A 590 8.58 5.12 31.92
CA GLN A 590 7.51 5.74 32.72
C GLN A 590 7.71 5.47 34.22
N LYS A 591 7.53 6.48 35.08
CA LYS A 591 7.87 6.38 36.52
C LYS A 591 7.12 5.28 37.26
N ALA A 592 5.91 4.96 36.82
CA ALA A 592 5.05 3.90 37.37
C ALA A 592 5.37 2.48 36.83
N ASN A 593 6.29 2.34 35.88
CA ASN A 593 6.68 1.04 35.33
C ASN A 593 7.58 0.28 36.32
N PRO A 594 7.23 -0.94 36.77
CA PRO A 594 8.05 -1.71 37.70
C PRO A 594 9.46 -2.05 37.16
N ALA A 595 9.69 -1.94 35.83
CA ALA A 595 11.01 -2.07 35.23
C ALA A 595 12.02 -1.01 35.74
N VAL A 596 11.58 0.13 36.28
CA VAL A 596 12.47 1.11 36.94
C VAL A 596 13.35 0.45 38.02
N ASN A 597 12.81 -0.52 38.76
CA ASN A 597 13.55 -1.24 39.81
C ASN A 597 14.52 -2.29 39.24
N LEU A 598 14.28 -2.79 38.03
CA LEU A 598 15.27 -3.56 37.28
C LEU A 598 16.42 -2.64 36.85
N TYR A 599 16.11 -1.52 36.18
CA TYR A 599 17.13 -0.60 35.68
C TYR A 599 18.02 -0.05 36.80
N ARG A 600 17.44 0.39 37.92
CA ARG A 600 18.21 0.84 39.10
C ARG A 600 19.17 -0.23 39.63
N ARG A 601 18.72 -1.49 39.73
CA ARG A 601 19.57 -2.61 40.21
C ARG A 601 20.71 -2.93 39.25
N GLU A 602 20.49 -2.80 37.94
CA GLU A 602 21.51 -3.05 36.92
C GLU A 602 22.37 -1.80 36.60
N GLY A 603 22.34 -0.79 37.48
CA GLY A 603 23.28 0.35 37.46
C GLY A 603 22.82 1.59 36.68
N PHE A 604 21.53 1.72 36.36
CA PHE A 604 20.99 2.95 35.75
C PHE A 604 20.59 3.98 36.82
N SER A 605 21.09 5.21 36.70
CA SER A 605 20.65 6.39 37.45
C SER A 605 19.73 7.27 36.59
N VAL A 606 18.87 8.07 37.23
CA VAL A 606 18.06 9.09 36.54
C VAL A 606 18.96 10.30 36.20
N VAL A 607 18.84 10.83 34.98
CA VAL A 607 19.58 12.04 34.55
C VAL A 607 18.67 13.19 34.10
N ALA A 608 17.43 12.88 33.72
CA ALA A 608 16.36 13.85 33.49
C ALA A 608 15.01 13.19 33.77
N GLU A 609 13.98 13.99 34.05
CA GLU A 609 12.61 13.50 34.23
C GLU A 609 11.58 14.50 33.68
N THR A 610 10.43 13.99 33.26
CA THR A 610 9.19 14.77 33.02
C THR A 610 8.22 14.49 34.17
N ASP A 611 6.95 14.88 34.10
CA ASP A 611 5.96 14.46 35.10
C ASP A 611 5.77 12.93 35.11
N GLU A 612 5.84 12.29 33.94
CA GLU A 612 5.42 10.90 33.72
C GLU A 612 6.59 9.92 33.47
N GLU A 613 7.77 10.39 33.05
CA GLU A 613 8.90 9.56 32.60
C GLU A 613 10.23 9.93 33.29
N TYR A 614 11.12 8.94 33.41
CA TYR A 614 12.54 9.08 33.73
C TYR A 614 13.38 8.79 32.49
N VAL A 615 14.29 9.69 32.13
CA VAL A 615 15.45 9.35 31.29
C VAL A 615 16.56 8.85 32.21
N MET A 616 17.03 7.63 31.96
CA MET A 616 18.01 6.94 32.79
C MET A 616 19.26 6.55 32.01
N VAL A 617 20.41 6.54 32.68
CA VAL A 617 21.73 6.24 32.09
C VAL A 617 22.49 5.27 32.98
N CYS A 618 23.14 4.26 32.38
CA CYS A 618 24.11 3.41 33.06
C CYS A 618 25.53 3.69 32.52
N PRO A 619 26.53 3.97 33.38
CA PRO A 619 27.92 3.99 32.97
C PRO A 619 28.42 2.57 32.65
N LEU A 620 29.12 2.44 31.54
CA LEU A 620 29.67 1.17 31.09
C LEU A 620 31.16 1.03 31.42
N ARG A 621 31.88 2.15 31.51
CA ARG A 621 33.26 2.24 32.03
C ARG A 621 33.27 2.51 33.53
#